data_AF-Q22TI4-F1
#
_entry.id   AF-Q22TI4-F1
#
_cell.length_a   1.000
_cell.length_b   1.000
_cell.length_c   1.000
_cell.angle_alpha   90.00
_cell.angle_beta   90.00
_cell.angle_gamma   90.00
#
_symmetry.space_group_name_H-M   'P 1'
#
loop_
_entity.id
_entity.type
_entity.pdbx_description
1 polymer ?
#
loop_
_entity_poly.entity_id
_entity_poly.type
_entity_poly.pdbx_seq_one_letter_code
_entity_poly.pdbx_strand_id
1 'polypeptide(L)'
;MLQFVSAGQGNDVQCKSQNQCSTTGCGAGVSWINGVGANACAIADCTVALPSSGLNDYICSSCPPQPGQVYANSSGTACVSTSQSCSAVQNVIDSDCSLCNSKTPFANSNKTACCNSTASCSTATGLTDSICGPCNQGINQNIFASSDGSKCVNPSQSCSSTSQWKDSDCLICNPQKPYASADKSICVASSQSCSSSSGWKDSDCILCSPTAPFAAKDGMSCVNSSQSCSSTSNWTDSDCILCTPKSPYARLDGLQCVASSQSCSQSTNWQDADCKLCSPQSPYASSDKTTCVNSTQTCNSSSGWIDNNCNLCSPSKPFASADGKSCVASSQSCSSTTNWSDNDCILCTPSKPYASGDSNSCVASTQSCNSTSGWTDQNCFLCTPTKMYATVDGTSCVSSTQSCSSKSNWTDNDCALCTPSTPFANSKKTGCADPSVQCVGRDPTQASQLWTDSDCSACYQNGYRSQTDGSSCVNCLATSGMTNSSCALCNGTDDGDNQYANSLGACVSVDCSQTSGWVDADCQLCNPQTPSASSDGTACLSTTHQFILIASYLYILQLLL
;
A
#
# COMPACT_ATOMS: atom_id res chain seq x y z
N MET A 1 -40.80 -98.77 -40.00
CA MET A 1 -41.28 -99.15 -41.34
C MET A 1 -40.06 -99.10 -42.26
N LEU A 2 -39.49 -100.24 -42.61
CA LEU A 2 -38.30 -100.33 -43.48
C LEU A 2 -38.74 -100.04 -44.92
N GLN A 3 -38.41 -98.86 -45.44
CA GLN A 3 -38.52 -98.55 -46.87
C GLN A 3 -37.37 -99.23 -47.60
N PHE A 4 -37.70 -100.23 -48.42
CA PHE A 4 -36.82 -100.76 -49.45
C PHE A 4 -36.76 -99.72 -50.59
N VAL A 5 -35.60 -99.11 -50.81
CA VAL A 5 -35.36 -98.26 -51.98
C VAL A 5 -35.08 -99.19 -53.17
N SER A 6 -35.87 -99.08 -54.23
CA SER A 6 -35.63 -99.76 -55.50
C SER A 6 -34.28 -99.34 -56.07
N ALA A 7 -33.35 -100.28 -56.17
CA ALA A 7 -32.09 -100.15 -56.90
C ALA A 7 -32.38 -99.82 -58.38
N GLY A 8 -32.09 -98.59 -58.80
CA GLY A 8 -32.40 -98.13 -60.15
C GLY A 8 -31.49 -97.00 -60.59
N GLN A 9 -31.45 -96.80 -61.91
CA GLN A 9 -30.88 -95.64 -62.58
C GLN A 9 -31.19 -94.36 -61.79
N GLY A 10 -30.19 -93.48 -61.65
CA GLY A 10 -30.33 -92.22 -60.95
C GLY A 10 -31.33 -91.27 -61.60
N ASN A 11 -31.66 -90.21 -60.86
CA ASN A 11 -32.52 -89.15 -61.38
C ASN A 11 -31.83 -88.41 -62.53
N ASP A 12 -32.65 -87.96 -63.48
CA ASP A 12 -32.21 -87.13 -64.59
C ASP A 12 -31.70 -85.76 -64.11
N VAL A 13 -30.47 -85.41 -64.49
CA VAL A 13 -29.82 -84.12 -64.22
C VAL A 13 -29.36 -83.46 -65.51
N GLN A 14 -29.31 -82.12 -65.51
CA GLN A 14 -29.02 -81.30 -66.69
C GLN A 14 -27.53 -80.94 -66.76
N CYS A 15 -26.69 -81.92 -67.10
CA CYS A 15 -25.23 -81.75 -67.21
C CYS A 15 -24.65 -82.15 -68.59
N LYS A 16 -25.54 -82.41 -69.57
CA LYS A 16 -25.16 -82.88 -70.90
C LYS A 16 -24.40 -81.79 -71.67
N SER A 17 -23.18 -82.11 -72.14
CA SER A 17 -22.39 -81.22 -73.01
C SER A 17 -22.20 -81.88 -74.38
N GLN A 18 -22.37 -81.14 -75.48
CA GLN A 18 -22.19 -81.65 -76.85
C GLN A 18 -22.96 -82.97 -77.14
N ASN A 19 -24.20 -83.09 -76.65
CA ASN A 19 -25.04 -84.28 -76.80
C ASN A 19 -24.51 -85.57 -76.14
N GLN A 20 -23.52 -85.51 -75.26
CA GLN A 20 -23.03 -86.67 -74.51
C GLN A 20 -23.01 -86.42 -73.00
N CYS A 21 -23.33 -87.47 -72.25
CA CYS A 21 -23.12 -87.50 -70.81
C CYS A 21 -21.66 -87.86 -70.56
N SER A 22 -20.84 -86.85 -70.23
CA SER A 22 -19.40 -87.00 -70.04
C SER A 22 -19.01 -86.74 -68.59
N THR A 23 -17.94 -87.37 -68.12
CA THR A 23 -17.36 -87.11 -66.80
C THR A 23 -16.82 -85.68 -66.67
N THR A 24 -16.44 -85.05 -67.78
CA THR A 24 -15.98 -83.65 -67.83
C THR A 24 -17.13 -82.66 -67.59
N GLY A 25 -18.36 -82.99 -68.02
CA GLY A 25 -19.54 -82.14 -67.84
C GLY A 25 -20.35 -82.43 -66.58
N CYS A 26 -20.50 -83.71 -66.23
CA CYS A 26 -21.36 -84.16 -65.14
C CYS A 26 -20.62 -84.49 -63.84
N GLY A 27 -19.29 -84.65 -63.89
CA GLY A 27 -18.47 -85.07 -62.76
C GLY A 27 -17.85 -86.46 -62.94
N ALA A 28 -16.66 -86.64 -62.39
CA ALA A 28 -15.90 -87.89 -62.47
C ALA A 28 -16.24 -88.85 -61.32
N GLY A 29 -15.75 -90.10 -61.40
CA GLY A 29 -15.89 -91.10 -60.32
C GLY A 29 -17.19 -91.93 -60.35
N VAL A 30 -18.11 -91.63 -61.28
CA VAL A 30 -19.35 -92.38 -61.51
C VAL A 30 -19.58 -92.60 -63.01
N SER A 31 -20.37 -93.60 -63.37
CA SER A 31 -20.74 -93.89 -64.77
C SER A 31 -22.03 -93.18 -65.15
N TRP A 32 -21.98 -92.32 -66.17
CA TRP A 32 -23.13 -91.56 -66.67
C TRP A 32 -23.76 -92.23 -67.89
N ILE A 33 -25.09 -92.26 -67.95
CA ILE A 33 -25.89 -92.68 -69.10
C ILE A 33 -26.85 -91.57 -69.53
N ASN A 34 -27.39 -91.67 -70.75
CA ASN A 34 -28.43 -90.75 -71.20
C ASN A 34 -29.69 -90.92 -70.34
N GLY A 35 -30.23 -89.79 -69.86
CA GLY A 35 -31.48 -89.74 -69.11
C GLY A 35 -32.72 -89.94 -69.99
N VAL A 36 -33.89 -89.97 -69.35
CA VAL A 36 -35.20 -90.12 -70.02
C VAL A 36 -35.63 -88.79 -70.67
N GLY A 37 -35.25 -87.66 -70.09
CA GLY A 37 -35.53 -86.31 -70.59
C GLY A 37 -34.60 -85.85 -71.72
N ALA A 38 -35.10 -84.96 -72.58
CA ALA A 38 -34.27 -84.25 -73.55
C ALA A 38 -33.18 -83.45 -72.82
N ASN A 39 -31.92 -83.62 -73.22
CA ASN A 39 -30.73 -83.04 -72.58
C ASN A 39 -30.41 -83.49 -71.13
N ALA A 40 -31.00 -84.59 -70.67
CA ALA A 40 -30.70 -85.16 -69.34
C ALA A 40 -29.61 -86.25 -69.38
N CYS A 41 -28.91 -86.38 -68.26
CA CYS A 41 -28.00 -87.48 -67.92
C CYS A 41 -28.39 -88.07 -66.58
N ALA A 42 -28.14 -89.36 -66.37
CA ALA A 42 -28.37 -90.03 -65.10
C ALA A 42 -27.17 -90.92 -64.76
N ILE A 43 -26.88 -91.11 -63.47
CA ILE A 43 -25.91 -92.12 -63.04
C ILE A 43 -26.49 -93.51 -63.29
N ALA A 44 -25.71 -94.40 -63.89
CA ALA A 44 -26.15 -95.72 -64.34
C ALA A 44 -26.70 -96.59 -63.20
N ASP A 45 -26.10 -96.48 -62.01
CA ASP A 45 -26.45 -97.29 -60.85
C ASP A 45 -26.16 -96.54 -59.54
N CYS A 46 -27.22 -96.15 -58.82
CA CYS A 46 -27.11 -95.48 -57.52
C CYS A 46 -26.85 -96.45 -56.35
N THR A 47 -26.76 -97.76 -56.58
CA THR A 47 -26.43 -98.72 -55.51
C THR A 47 -24.94 -98.81 -55.23
N VAL A 48 -24.11 -98.34 -56.15
CA VAL A 48 -22.67 -98.21 -55.96
C VAL A 48 -22.41 -97.04 -55.00
N ALA A 49 -21.50 -97.24 -54.05
CA ALA A 49 -21.09 -96.18 -53.14
C ALA A 49 -20.59 -94.96 -53.93
N LEU A 50 -21.12 -93.78 -53.61
CA LEU A 50 -20.66 -92.53 -54.20
C LEU A 50 -19.17 -92.30 -53.89
N PRO A 51 -18.44 -91.58 -54.76
CA PRO A 51 -17.05 -91.21 -54.51
C PRO A 51 -16.87 -90.50 -53.17
N SER A 52 -15.79 -90.83 -52.45
CA SER A 52 -15.45 -90.18 -51.17
C SER A 52 -14.94 -88.73 -51.31
N SER A 53 -14.66 -88.29 -52.54
CA SER A 53 -14.27 -86.93 -52.90
C SER A 53 -14.65 -86.63 -54.35
N GLY A 54 -14.71 -85.35 -54.71
CA GLY A 54 -15.08 -84.91 -56.06
C GLY A 54 -16.59 -84.95 -56.36
N LEU A 55 -17.43 -85.03 -55.32
CA LEU A 55 -18.88 -84.87 -55.46
C LEU A 55 -19.21 -83.45 -55.93
N ASN A 56 -20.20 -83.35 -56.80
CA ASN A 56 -20.79 -82.11 -57.27
C ASN A 56 -22.33 -82.23 -57.22
N ASP A 57 -23.02 -81.12 -57.47
CA ASP A 57 -24.49 -81.09 -57.39
C ASP A 57 -25.16 -82.06 -58.36
N TYR A 58 -24.57 -82.32 -59.52
CA TYR A 58 -25.11 -83.28 -60.48
C TYR A 58 -25.05 -84.71 -59.94
N ILE A 59 -23.94 -85.10 -59.32
CA ILE A 59 -23.78 -86.43 -58.70
C ILE A 59 -24.79 -86.59 -57.56
N CYS A 60 -24.89 -85.59 -56.68
CA CYS A 60 -25.80 -85.63 -55.54
C CYS A 60 -27.28 -85.57 -55.95
N SER A 61 -27.63 -84.82 -57.01
CA SER A 61 -29.00 -84.76 -57.53
C SER A 61 -29.42 -86.06 -58.24
N SER A 62 -28.49 -86.71 -58.95
CA SER A 62 -28.78 -87.97 -59.66
C SER A 62 -28.90 -89.15 -58.69
N CYS A 63 -28.02 -89.25 -57.70
CA CYS A 63 -28.06 -90.33 -56.70
C CYS A 63 -28.00 -89.78 -55.26
N PRO A 64 -29.06 -89.15 -54.74
CA PRO A 64 -29.04 -88.60 -53.39
C PRO A 64 -29.00 -89.74 -52.34
N PRO A 65 -28.08 -89.71 -51.37
CA PRO A 65 -27.98 -90.77 -50.35
C PRO A 65 -29.19 -90.83 -49.41
N GLN A 66 -29.92 -89.73 -49.27
CA GLN A 66 -31.22 -89.62 -48.61
C GLN A 66 -32.13 -88.64 -49.38
N PRO A 67 -33.46 -88.77 -49.29
CA PRO A 67 -34.38 -87.80 -49.89
C PRO A 67 -34.03 -86.36 -49.49
N GLY A 68 -33.82 -85.49 -50.47
CA GLY A 68 -33.47 -84.08 -50.27
C GLY A 68 -31.98 -83.74 -50.24
N GLN A 69 -31.07 -84.71 -50.14
CA GLN A 69 -29.60 -84.47 -50.17
C GLN A 69 -29.06 -84.34 -51.59
N VAL A 70 -29.51 -83.31 -52.32
CA VAL A 70 -29.28 -83.17 -53.77
C VAL A 70 -28.10 -82.25 -54.14
N TYR A 71 -27.47 -81.60 -53.15
CA TYR A 71 -26.34 -80.69 -53.38
C TYR A 71 -25.05 -81.23 -52.76
N ALA A 72 -23.90 -80.97 -53.36
CA ALA A 72 -22.61 -81.35 -52.78
C ALA A 72 -22.12 -80.28 -51.80
N ASN A 73 -21.52 -80.70 -50.69
CA ASN A 73 -20.86 -79.77 -49.76
C ASN A 73 -19.62 -79.12 -50.40
N SER A 74 -19.11 -78.04 -49.81
CA SER A 74 -17.97 -77.28 -50.35
C SER A 74 -16.67 -78.07 -50.46
N SER A 75 -16.52 -79.15 -49.69
CA SER A 75 -15.35 -80.04 -49.75
C SER A 75 -15.48 -81.14 -50.82
N GLY A 76 -16.65 -81.27 -51.46
CA GLY A 76 -16.93 -82.32 -52.44
C GLY A 76 -16.92 -83.73 -51.85
N THR A 77 -17.19 -83.89 -50.55
CA THR A 77 -17.06 -85.17 -49.82
C THR A 77 -18.39 -85.74 -49.32
N ALA A 78 -19.46 -84.93 -49.28
CA ALA A 78 -20.79 -85.39 -48.90
C ALA A 78 -21.89 -84.66 -49.67
N CYS A 79 -23.04 -85.32 -49.85
CA CYS A 79 -24.27 -84.70 -50.32
C CYS A 79 -25.10 -84.19 -49.14
N VAL A 80 -25.64 -82.98 -49.24
CA VAL A 80 -26.30 -82.25 -48.16
C VAL A 80 -27.67 -81.75 -48.57
N SER A 81 -28.56 -81.63 -47.59
CA SER A 81 -29.95 -81.19 -47.77
C SER A 81 -30.07 -79.69 -47.48
N THR A 82 -29.63 -78.87 -48.43
CA THR A 82 -29.70 -77.41 -48.36
C THR A 82 -30.81 -76.86 -49.25
N SER A 83 -31.22 -75.61 -49.03
CA SER A 83 -32.25 -74.96 -49.85
C SER A 83 -31.78 -74.64 -51.27
N GLN A 84 -30.46 -74.57 -51.47
CA GLN A 84 -29.78 -74.24 -52.72
C GLN A 84 -28.38 -74.85 -52.76
N SER A 85 -27.73 -74.80 -53.93
CA SER A 85 -26.35 -75.25 -54.12
C SER A 85 -25.39 -74.58 -53.13
N CYS A 86 -24.40 -75.33 -52.64
CA CYS A 86 -23.30 -74.78 -51.82
C CYS A 86 -22.37 -73.83 -52.60
N SER A 87 -22.58 -73.70 -53.91
CA SER A 87 -21.93 -72.70 -54.78
C SER A 87 -22.80 -71.46 -55.02
N ALA A 88 -24.03 -71.40 -54.47
CA ALA A 88 -24.93 -70.27 -54.64
C ALA A 88 -24.39 -69.01 -53.97
N VAL A 89 -24.60 -67.86 -54.62
CA VAL A 89 -24.07 -66.55 -54.21
C VAL A 89 -25.16 -65.55 -53.79
N GLN A 90 -26.40 -66.00 -53.62
CA GLN A 90 -27.53 -65.18 -53.21
C GLN A 90 -28.50 -65.97 -52.32
N ASN A 91 -29.19 -65.28 -51.42
CA ASN A 91 -30.19 -65.83 -50.51
C ASN A 91 -29.74 -67.00 -49.61
N VAL A 92 -28.43 -67.12 -49.35
CA VAL A 92 -27.89 -68.15 -48.45
C VAL A 92 -28.38 -67.92 -47.01
N ILE A 93 -28.77 -68.99 -46.31
CA ILE A 93 -29.19 -68.96 -44.90
C ILE A 93 -28.25 -69.79 -44.01
N ASP A 94 -28.29 -69.57 -42.69
CA ASP A 94 -27.39 -70.25 -41.72
C ASP A 94 -27.46 -71.78 -41.80
N SER A 95 -28.64 -72.35 -42.04
CA SER A 95 -28.78 -73.80 -42.23
C SER A 95 -28.06 -74.31 -43.48
N ASP A 96 -28.03 -73.52 -44.55
CA ASP A 96 -27.28 -73.88 -45.75
C ASP A 96 -25.78 -73.81 -45.47
N CYS A 97 -25.32 -72.74 -44.82
CA CYS A 97 -23.91 -72.54 -44.50
C CYS A 97 -23.33 -73.63 -43.59
N SER A 98 -24.03 -73.96 -42.50
CA SER A 98 -23.60 -75.00 -41.55
C SER A 98 -23.52 -76.39 -42.17
N LEU A 99 -24.36 -76.70 -43.16
CA LEU A 99 -24.32 -77.95 -43.92
C LEU A 99 -23.26 -77.94 -45.03
N CYS A 100 -23.10 -76.82 -45.73
CA CYS A 100 -22.16 -76.66 -46.84
C CYS A 100 -20.70 -76.60 -46.39
N ASN A 101 -20.40 -75.96 -45.26
CA ASN A 101 -19.05 -75.82 -44.71
C ASN A 101 -19.08 -75.58 -43.20
N SER A 102 -18.61 -76.57 -42.43
CA SER A 102 -18.55 -76.47 -40.97
C SER A 102 -17.64 -75.37 -40.42
N LYS A 103 -16.72 -74.83 -41.23
CA LYS A 103 -15.84 -73.70 -40.86
C LYS A 103 -16.47 -72.33 -41.06
N THR A 104 -17.55 -72.23 -41.84
CA THR A 104 -18.28 -70.98 -42.09
C THR A 104 -19.78 -71.23 -41.91
N PRO A 105 -20.25 -71.49 -40.69
CA PRO A 105 -21.59 -72.02 -40.47
C PRO A 105 -22.72 -70.98 -40.58
N PHE A 106 -22.42 -69.69 -40.73
CA PHE A 106 -23.41 -68.61 -40.73
C PHE A 106 -23.44 -67.88 -42.07
N ALA A 107 -24.62 -67.49 -42.54
CA ALA A 107 -24.76 -66.61 -43.70
C ALA A 107 -24.39 -65.17 -43.32
N ASN A 108 -23.68 -64.46 -44.20
CA ASN A 108 -23.34 -63.05 -44.01
C ASN A 108 -24.59 -62.15 -44.10
N SER A 109 -24.46 -60.88 -43.70
CA SER A 109 -25.62 -59.99 -43.52
C SER A 109 -26.40 -59.68 -44.82
N ASN A 110 -25.80 -59.79 -46.00
CA ASN A 110 -26.49 -59.61 -47.29
C ASN A 110 -26.91 -60.94 -47.94
N LYS A 111 -26.73 -62.08 -47.24
CA LYS A 111 -27.10 -63.43 -47.70
C LYS A 111 -26.42 -63.86 -49.01
N THR A 112 -25.20 -63.38 -49.27
CA THR A 112 -24.45 -63.70 -50.49
C THR A 112 -23.33 -64.71 -50.29
N ALA A 113 -22.88 -64.93 -49.05
CA ALA A 113 -21.81 -65.85 -48.73
C ALA A 113 -21.92 -66.39 -47.30
N CYS A 114 -21.20 -67.47 -47.02
CA CYS A 114 -21.03 -68.00 -45.67
C CYS A 114 -19.80 -67.38 -44.99
N CYS A 115 -19.88 -67.15 -43.68
CA CYS A 115 -18.84 -66.53 -42.88
C CYS A 115 -18.55 -67.33 -41.59
N ASN A 116 -17.36 -67.13 -41.05
CA ASN A 116 -16.92 -67.74 -39.79
C ASN A 116 -17.17 -66.78 -38.62
N SER A 117 -18.44 -66.57 -38.30
CA SER A 117 -18.88 -65.79 -37.13
C SER A 117 -19.04 -66.70 -35.90
N THR A 118 -19.02 -66.12 -34.70
CA THR A 118 -19.35 -66.86 -33.45
C THR A 118 -20.85 -67.01 -33.21
N ALA A 119 -21.69 -66.26 -33.94
CA ALA A 119 -23.15 -66.32 -33.88
C ALA A 119 -23.77 -65.91 -35.23
N SER A 120 -25.10 -66.09 -35.35
CA SER A 120 -25.83 -65.70 -36.56
C SER A 120 -25.70 -64.20 -36.86
N CYS A 121 -25.50 -63.85 -38.13
CA CYS A 121 -25.48 -62.46 -38.59
C CYS A 121 -26.86 -61.78 -38.59
N SER A 122 -27.91 -62.53 -38.24
CA SER A 122 -29.27 -62.03 -38.08
C SER A 122 -29.63 -61.72 -36.62
N THR A 123 -28.71 -61.88 -35.67
CA THR A 123 -28.95 -61.59 -34.25
C THR A 123 -29.08 -60.07 -34.03
N ALA A 124 -30.12 -59.65 -33.32
CA ALA A 124 -30.44 -58.23 -33.09
C ALA A 124 -29.80 -57.62 -31.83
N THR A 125 -29.20 -58.44 -30.96
CA THR A 125 -28.61 -58.02 -29.67
C THR A 125 -27.39 -58.87 -29.33
N GLY A 126 -26.52 -58.36 -28.46
CA GLY A 126 -25.30 -59.08 -28.06
C GLY A 126 -24.28 -59.20 -29.19
N LEU A 127 -24.30 -58.27 -30.15
CA LEU A 127 -23.30 -58.19 -31.20
C LEU A 127 -21.93 -57.85 -30.60
N THR A 128 -20.90 -58.51 -31.10
CA THR A 128 -19.49 -58.30 -30.76
C THR A 128 -18.70 -58.10 -32.05
N ASP A 129 -17.46 -57.60 -31.96
CA ASP A 129 -16.59 -57.48 -33.13
C ASP A 129 -16.32 -58.83 -33.82
N SER A 130 -16.31 -59.93 -33.05
CA SER A 130 -16.19 -61.29 -33.58
C SER A 130 -17.41 -61.77 -34.37
N ILE A 131 -18.55 -61.06 -34.25
CA ILE A 131 -19.74 -61.26 -35.07
C ILE A 131 -19.73 -60.26 -36.23
N CYS A 132 -19.60 -58.97 -35.93
CA CYS A 132 -19.72 -57.90 -36.93
C CYS A 132 -18.66 -57.98 -38.04
N GLY A 133 -17.41 -58.30 -37.69
CA GLY A 133 -16.32 -58.40 -38.66
C GLY A 133 -16.59 -59.46 -39.74
N PRO A 134 -16.74 -60.74 -39.38
CA PRO A 134 -17.07 -61.80 -40.34
C PRO A 134 -18.40 -61.57 -41.08
N CYS A 135 -19.43 -61.09 -40.39
CA CYS A 135 -20.76 -60.90 -40.96
C CYS A 135 -20.83 -59.81 -42.05
N ASN A 136 -19.97 -58.79 -41.96
CA ASN A 136 -19.98 -57.63 -42.86
C ASN A 136 -18.72 -57.52 -43.75
N GLN A 137 -17.85 -58.53 -43.74
CA GLN A 137 -16.62 -58.53 -44.53
C GLN A 137 -16.93 -58.37 -46.03
N GLY A 138 -16.41 -57.29 -46.64
CA GLY A 138 -16.61 -57.01 -48.07
C GLY A 138 -17.97 -56.42 -48.46
N ILE A 139 -18.85 -56.09 -47.51
CA ILE A 139 -20.19 -55.55 -47.79
C ILE A 139 -20.26 -54.03 -47.56
N ASN A 140 -20.15 -53.59 -46.30
CA ASN A 140 -20.48 -52.22 -45.88
C ASN A 140 -19.49 -51.63 -44.85
N GLN A 141 -18.34 -52.29 -44.63
CA GLN A 141 -17.31 -51.90 -43.64
C GLN A 141 -17.80 -51.76 -42.18
N ASN A 142 -19.06 -52.09 -41.87
CA ASN A 142 -19.58 -52.09 -40.49
C ASN A 142 -19.07 -53.32 -39.73
N ILE A 143 -17.79 -53.32 -39.39
CA ILE A 143 -17.07 -54.48 -38.86
C ILE A 143 -16.95 -54.48 -37.33
N PHE A 144 -17.34 -53.40 -36.65
CA PHE A 144 -17.28 -53.30 -35.19
C PHE A 144 -18.68 -53.29 -34.59
N ALA A 145 -18.86 -53.84 -33.39
CA ALA A 145 -20.12 -53.75 -32.66
C ALA A 145 -20.24 -52.40 -31.96
N SER A 146 -21.45 -51.83 -31.88
CA SER A 146 -21.74 -50.66 -31.04
C SER A 146 -21.56 -50.98 -29.55
N SER A 147 -21.39 -49.97 -28.70
CA SER A 147 -21.11 -50.18 -27.27
C SER A 147 -22.24 -50.89 -26.50
N ASP A 148 -23.48 -50.80 -27.00
CA ASP A 148 -24.66 -51.49 -26.46
C ASP A 148 -24.91 -52.87 -27.12
N GLY A 149 -24.08 -53.27 -28.09
CA GLY A 149 -24.21 -54.52 -28.82
C GLY A 149 -25.48 -54.63 -29.67
N SER A 150 -26.12 -53.51 -30.03
CA SER A 150 -27.38 -53.50 -30.79
C SER A 150 -27.20 -53.45 -32.30
N LYS A 151 -26.05 -53.01 -32.81
CA LYS A 151 -25.77 -52.89 -34.25
C LYS A 151 -24.27 -53.01 -34.58
N CYS A 152 -23.98 -53.34 -35.83
CA CYS A 152 -22.63 -53.22 -36.39
C CYS A 152 -22.41 -51.83 -36.99
N VAL A 153 -21.24 -51.24 -36.78
CA VAL A 153 -20.87 -49.88 -37.12
C VAL A 153 -19.45 -49.81 -37.71
N ASN A 154 -19.11 -48.69 -38.35
CA ASN A 154 -17.79 -48.45 -38.98
C ASN A 154 -17.06 -47.23 -38.38
N PRO A 155 -16.71 -47.24 -37.08
CA PRO A 155 -15.75 -46.29 -36.51
C PRO A 155 -14.32 -46.55 -37.00
N SER A 156 -13.40 -45.63 -36.73
CA SER A 156 -11.97 -45.80 -37.05
C SER A 156 -11.26 -46.83 -36.17
N GLN A 157 -11.84 -47.21 -35.03
CA GLN A 157 -11.41 -48.28 -34.13
C GLN A 157 -12.60 -48.96 -33.44
N SER A 158 -12.40 -50.16 -32.89
CA SER A 158 -13.44 -50.89 -32.13
C SER A 158 -14.10 -50.02 -31.06
N CYS A 159 -15.42 -50.17 -30.89
CA CYS A 159 -16.15 -49.48 -29.82
C CYS A 159 -15.82 -50.01 -28.40
N SER A 160 -14.99 -51.05 -28.31
CA SER A 160 -14.39 -51.54 -27.07
C SER A 160 -12.98 -50.97 -26.80
N SER A 161 -12.49 -50.08 -27.67
CA SER A 161 -11.19 -49.42 -27.49
C SER A 161 -11.16 -48.59 -26.21
N THR A 162 -9.97 -48.50 -25.59
CA THR A 162 -9.71 -47.75 -24.35
C THR A 162 -8.81 -46.53 -24.59
N SER A 163 -8.47 -46.24 -25.84
CA SER A 163 -7.61 -45.11 -26.18
C SER A 163 -7.83 -44.65 -27.62
N GLN A 164 -7.30 -43.47 -27.95
CA GLN A 164 -7.32 -42.89 -29.30
C GLN A 164 -8.73 -42.60 -29.86
N TRP A 165 -9.73 -42.44 -28.97
CA TRP A 165 -11.07 -42.03 -29.35
C TRP A 165 -11.07 -40.69 -30.10
N LYS A 166 -11.91 -40.61 -31.13
CA LYS A 166 -12.26 -39.37 -31.83
C LYS A 166 -13.75 -39.12 -31.65
N ASP A 167 -14.16 -37.86 -31.75
CA ASP A 167 -15.59 -37.47 -31.69
C ASP A 167 -16.43 -38.24 -32.72
N SER A 168 -15.90 -38.46 -33.93
CA SER A 168 -16.57 -39.29 -34.95
C SER A 168 -16.80 -40.73 -34.49
N ASP A 169 -15.83 -41.31 -33.79
CA ASP A 169 -15.94 -42.68 -33.28
C ASP A 169 -16.92 -42.75 -32.10
N CYS A 170 -16.87 -41.76 -31.20
CA CYS A 170 -17.78 -41.64 -30.08
C CYS A 170 -19.23 -41.49 -30.53
N LEU A 171 -19.50 -40.63 -31.51
CA LEU A 171 -20.85 -40.45 -32.05
C LEU A 171 -21.41 -41.74 -32.67
N ILE A 172 -20.56 -42.53 -33.33
CA ILE A 172 -20.94 -43.80 -33.96
C ILE A 172 -21.17 -44.90 -32.90
N CYS A 173 -20.23 -45.02 -31.96
CA CYS A 173 -20.22 -46.09 -30.96
C CYS A 173 -21.19 -45.84 -29.81
N ASN A 174 -21.32 -44.58 -29.36
CA ASN A 174 -22.14 -44.14 -28.23
C ASN A 174 -22.80 -42.78 -28.51
N PRO A 175 -23.95 -42.74 -29.20
CA PRO A 175 -24.61 -41.49 -29.57
C PRO A 175 -25.00 -40.56 -28.40
N GLN A 176 -25.13 -41.10 -27.18
CA GLN A 176 -25.42 -40.32 -25.97
C GLN A 176 -24.16 -39.69 -25.35
N LYS A 177 -22.97 -40.12 -25.79
CA LYS A 177 -21.67 -39.61 -25.37
C LYS A 177 -20.84 -39.27 -26.61
N PRO A 178 -21.22 -38.23 -27.37
CA PRO A 178 -20.72 -38.03 -28.74
C PRO A 178 -19.28 -37.51 -28.83
N TYR A 179 -18.64 -37.12 -27.72
CA TYR A 179 -17.33 -36.47 -27.74
C TYR A 179 -16.27 -37.32 -27.05
N ALA A 180 -15.06 -37.36 -27.61
CA ALA A 180 -13.92 -38.00 -26.96
C ALA A 180 -13.34 -37.07 -25.88
N SER A 181 -12.93 -37.62 -24.74
CA SER A 181 -12.20 -36.87 -23.69
C SER A 181 -10.89 -36.28 -24.22
N ALA A 182 -10.32 -35.30 -23.52
CA ALA A 182 -9.09 -34.62 -23.95
C ALA A 182 -7.88 -35.58 -24.05
N ASP A 183 -7.82 -36.58 -23.17
CA ASP A 183 -6.82 -37.66 -23.17
C ASP A 183 -7.15 -38.80 -24.15
N LYS A 184 -8.30 -38.72 -24.84
CA LYS A 184 -8.82 -39.70 -25.82
C LYS A 184 -9.04 -41.09 -25.24
N SER A 185 -9.22 -41.21 -23.93
CA SER A 185 -9.41 -42.51 -23.25
C SER A 185 -10.88 -42.95 -23.22
N ILE A 186 -11.83 -42.01 -23.20
CA ILE A 186 -13.25 -42.29 -23.05
C ILE A 186 -14.13 -41.38 -23.93
N CYS A 187 -15.37 -41.79 -24.16
CA CYS A 187 -16.42 -40.94 -24.73
C CYS A 187 -17.28 -40.33 -23.62
N VAL A 188 -17.64 -39.06 -23.76
CA VAL A 188 -18.35 -38.26 -22.74
C VAL A 188 -19.56 -37.52 -23.30
N ALA A 189 -20.51 -37.24 -22.41
CA ALA A 189 -21.74 -36.49 -22.71
C ALA A 189 -21.58 -34.98 -22.41
N SER A 190 -20.47 -34.38 -22.87
CA SER A 190 -20.32 -32.93 -22.79
C SER A 190 -21.31 -32.23 -23.73
N SER A 191 -21.65 -30.97 -23.43
CA SER A 191 -22.49 -30.15 -24.30
C SER A 191 -21.76 -29.69 -25.57
N GLN A 192 -20.44 -29.81 -25.63
CA GLN A 192 -19.59 -29.45 -26.77
C GLN A 192 -18.38 -30.39 -26.91
N SER A 193 -17.66 -30.31 -28.03
CA SER A 193 -16.46 -31.13 -28.25
C SER A 193 -15.38 -30.81 -27.22
N CYS A 194 -14.69 -31.83 -26.69
CA CYS A 194 -13.57 -31.61 -25.78
C CYS A 194 -12.34 -30.99 -26.46
N SER A 195 -12.38 -30.81 -27.78
CA SER A 195 -11.39 -30.06 -28.55
C SER A 195 -11.77 -28.60 -28.82
N SER A 196 -12.90 -28.13 -28.26
CA SER A 196 -13.39 -26.76 -28.43
C SER A 196 -12.44 -25.74 -27.79
N SER A 197 -12.29 -24.58 -28.44
CA SER A 197 -11.44 -23.48 -27.96
C SER A 197 -12.17 -22.46 -27.08
N SER A 198 -13.48 -22.61 -26.89
CA SER A 198 -14.32 -21.66 -26.15
C SER A 198 -15.65 -22.31 -25.73
N GLY A 199 -16.42 -21.61 -24.89
CA GLY A 199 -17.74 -22.05 -24.45
C GLY A 199 -17.72 -23.04 -23.27
N TRP A 200 -16.55 -23.25 -22.66
CA TRP A 200 -16.37 -24.19 -21.57
C TRP A 200 -17.19 -23.82 -20.34
N LYS A 201 -17.83 -24.83 -19.75
CA LYS A 201 -18.49 -24.77 -18.43
C LYS A 201 -17.89 -25.84 -17.53
N ASP A 202 -18.02 -25.67 -16.22
CA ASP A 202 -17.53 -26.66 -15.24
C ASP A 202 -18.06 -28.08 -15.52
N SER A 203 -19.34 -28.20 -15.92
CA SER A 203 -19.95 -29.47 -16.30
C SER A 203 -19.30 -30.13 -17.53
N ASP A 204 -18.75 -29.33 -18.44
CA ASP A 204 -18.00 -29.84 -19.60
C ASP A 204 -16.57 -30.19 -19.20
N CYS A 205 -15.92 -29.34 -18.41
CA CYS A 205 -14.55 -29.53 -17.97
C CYS A 205 -14.36 -30.79 -17.13
N ILE A 206 -15.26 -31.06 -16.18
CA ILE A 206 -15.18 -32.29 -15.36
C ILE A 206 -15.31 -33.56 -16.21
N LEU A 207 -16.05 -33.51 -17.32
CA LEU A 207 -16.21 -34.64 -18.24
C LEU A 207 -15.01 -34.76 -19.18
N CYS A 208 -14.61 -33.65 -19.80
CA CYS A 208 -13.57 -33.64 -20.83
C CYS A 208 -12.14 -33.70 -20.29
N SER A 209 -11.90 -33.16 -19.09
CA SER A 209 -10.59 -33.03 -18.47
C SER A 209 -10.68 -33.17 -16.94
N PRO A 210 -10.77 -34.39 -16.40
CA PRO A 210 -10.98 -34.63 -14.97
C PRO A 210 -9.93 -34.01 -14.04
N THR A 211 -8.69 -33.78 -14.54
CA THR A 211 -7.60 -33.12 -13.80
C THR A 211 -7.70 -31.59 -13.81
N ALA A 212 -8.63 -31.01 -14.58
CA ALA A 212 -8.88 -29.58 -14.68
C ALA A 212 -10.41 -29.36 -14.73
N PRO A 213 -11.12 -29.54 -13.61
CA PRO A 213 -12.58 -29.71 -13.62
C PRO A 213 -13.37 -28.40 -13.78
N PHE A 214 -12.72 -27.23 -13.74
CA PHE A 214 -13.40 -25.93 -13.75
C PHE A 214 -13.12 -25.17 -15.04
N ALA A 215 -14.12 -24.50 -15.59
CA ALA A 215 -13.94 -23.62 -16.73
C ALA A 215 -13.36 -22.28 -16.29
N ALA A 216 -12.34 -21.78 -16.99
CA ALA A 216 -11.84 -20.42 -16.80
C ALA A 216 -12.97 -19.40 -17.02
N LYS A 217 -12.84 -18.20 -16.42
CA LYS A 217 -13.93 -17.20 -16.42
C LYS A 217 -14.25 -16.64 -17.81
N ASP A 218 -13.29 -16.68 -18.73
CA ASP A 218 -13.48 -16.32 -20.14
C ASP A 218 -14.11 -17.45 -20.98
N GLY A 219 -14.30 -18.64 -20.38
CA GLY A 219 -14.84 -19.82 -21.04
C GLY A 219 -13.91 -20.41 -22.10
N MET A 220 -12.63 -20.01 -22.15
CA MET A 220 -11.69 -20.43 -23.19
C MET A 220 -10.96 -21.73 -22.87
N SER A 221 -10.88 -22.13 -21.60
CA SER A 221 -10.13 -23.30 -21.18
C SER A 221 -10.69 -23.93 -19.91
N CYS A 222 -10.26 -25.16 -19.63
CA CYS A 222 -10.46 -25.84 -18.36
C CYS A 222 -9.20 -25.74 -17.50
N VAL A 223 -9.37 -25.49 -16.21
CA VAL A 223 -8.29 -25.21 -15.27
C VAL A 223 -8.42 -26.03 -13.98
N ASN A 224 -7.27 -26.31 -13.36
CA ASN A 224 -7.19 -27.03 -12.09
C ASN A 224 -7.16 -26.06 -10.90
N SER A 225 -8.21 -25.24 -10.80
CA SER A 225 -8.43 -24.36 -9.65
C SER A 225 -8.87 -25.17 -8.42
N SER A 226 -8.69 -24.66 -7.20
CA SER A 226 -9.21 -25.33 -5.99
C SER A 226 -10.73 -25.24 -5.87
N GLN A 227 -11.35 -24.33 -6.63
CA GLN A 227 -12.78 -24.09 -6.69
C GLN A 227 -13.22 -23.59 -8.07
N SER A 228 -14.54 -23.56 -8.31
CA SER A 228 -15.11 -23.03 -9.55
C SER A 228 -14.68 -21.60 -9.82
N CYS A 229 -14.35 -21.29 -11.07
CA CYS A 229 -14.03 -19.92 -11.47
C CYS A 229 -15.26 -18.98 -11.48
N SER A 230 -16.44 -19.54 -11.24
CA SER A 230 -17.69 -18.80 -11.02
C SER A 230 -18.01 -18.56 -9.53
N SER A 231 -17.15 -19.02 -8.61
CA SER A 231 -17.24 -18.74 -7.18
C SER A 231 -17.20 -17.24 -6.86
N THR A 232 -17.85 -16.85 -5.77
CA THR A 232 -17.96 -15.47 -5.29
C THR A 232 -17.14 -15.16 -4.04
N SER A 233 -16.41 -16.15 -3.51
CA SER A 233 -15.64 -16.02 -2.27
C SER A 233 -14.50 -17.04 -2.22
N ASN A 234 -13.65 -16.95 -1.18
CA ASN A 234 -12.52 -17.82 -0.92
C ASN A 234 -11.47 -17.87 -2.05
N TRP A 235 -11.38 -16.80 -2.85
CA TRP A 235 -10.37 -16.70 -3.89
C TRP A 235 -8.97 -16.67 -3.29
N THR A 236 -8.07 -17.47 -3.85
CA THR A 236 -6.63 -17.40 -3.61
C THR A 236 -5.91 -16.89 -4.86
N ASP A 237 -4.67 -16.42 -4.72
CA ASP A 237 -3.85 -16.04 -5.87
C ASP A 237 -3.69 -17.19 -6.88
N SER A 238 -3.59 -18.44 -6.40
CA SER A 238 -3.50 -19.62 -7.27
C SER A 238 -4.77 -19.79 -8.11
N ASP A 239 -5.95 -19.63 -7.51
CA ASP A 239 -7.21 -19.69 -8.24
C ASP A 239 -7.31 -18.52 -9.23
N CYS A 240 -6.92 -17.31 -8.83
CA CYS A 240 -7.00 -16.12 -9.67
C CYS A 240 -6.10 -16.19 -10.91
N ILE A 241 -4.87 -16.69 -10.76
CA ILE A 241 -3.96 -16.92 -11.89
C ILE A 241 -4.56 -17.88 -12.90
N LEU A 242 -5.21 -18.95 -12.44
CA LEU A 242 -5.79 -19.97 -13.29
C LEU A 242 -7.11 -19.50 -13.93
N CYS A 243 -8.02 -18.94 -13.13
CA CYS A 243 -9.37 -18.59 -13.56
C CYS A 243 -9.47 -17.25 -14.28
N THR A 244 -8.63 -16.29 -13.93
CA THR A 244 -8.65 -14.91 -14.46
C THR A 244 -7.23 -14.36 -14.64
N PRO A 245 -6.47 -14.81 -15.66
CA PRO A 245 -5.06 -14.45 -15.80
C PRO A 245 -4.75 -12.94 -15.87
N LYS A 246 -5.71 -12.12 -16.32
CA LYS A 246 -5.60 -10.64 -16.34
C LYS A 246 -5.74 -9.98 -14.96
N SER A 247 -6.28 -10.72 -13.99
CA SER A 247 -6.48 -10.32 -12.60
C SER A 247 -5.91 -11.42 -11.70
N PRO A 248 -4.57 -11.55 -11.60
CA PRO A 248 -3.95 -12.74 -11.04
C PRO A 248 -3.96 -12.81 -9.50
N TYR A 249 -4.38 -11.76 -8.80
CA TYR A 249 -4.27 -11.71 -7.34
C TYR A 249 -5.63 -11.67 -6.66
N ALA A 250 -5.81 -12.44 -5.59
CA ALA A 250 -7.02 -12.41 -4.78
C ALA A 250 -7.01 -11.19 -3.86
N ARG A 251 -8.16 -10.54 -3.71
CA ARG A 251 -8.34 -9.50 -2.68
C ARG A 251 -8.17 -10.07 -1.27
N LEU A 252 -7.85 -9.19 -0.33
CA LEU A 252 -7.69 -9.54 1.09
C LEU A 252 -8.96 -10.13 1.73
N ASP A 253 -10.14 -9.79 1.22
CA ASP A 253 -11.43 -10.35 1.66
C ASP A 253 -11.78 -11.69 0.97
N GLY A 254 -10.97 -12.14 0.02
CA GLY A 254 -11.20 -13.36 -0.76
C GLY A 254 -12.41 -13.32 -1.69
N LEU A 255 -13.02 -12.15 -1.93
CA LEU A 255 -14.29 -12.05 -2.68
C LEU A 255 -14.10 -11.94 -4.19
N GLN A 256 -12.94 -11.49 -4.66
CA GLN A 256 -12.67 -11.34 -6.09
C GLN A 256 -11.17 -11.35 -6.39
N CYS A 257 -10.86 -11.61 -7.66
CA CYS A 257 -9.55 -11.42 -8.23
C CYS A 257 -9.38 -10.01 -8.81
N VAL A 258 -8.19 -9.43 -8.67
CA VAL A 258 -7.87 -8.06 -9.08
C VAL A 258 -6.55 -7.99 -9.87
N ALA A 259 -6.48 -7.00 -10.76
CA ALA A 259 -5.31 -6.69 -11.56
C ALA A 259 -4.33 -5.77 -10.82
N SER A 260 -3.97 -6.17 -9.60
CA SER A 260 -2.92 -5.49 -8.81
C SER A 260 -1.55 -5.72 -9.46
N SER A 261 -0.59 -4.82 -9.25
CA SER A 261 0.78 -5.01 -9.74
C SER A 261 1.55 -6.07 -8.93
N GLN A 262 1.09 -6.36 -7.72
CA GLN A 262 1.64 -7.34 -6.79
C GLN A 262 0.54 -8.08 -6.02
N SER A 263 0.88 -9.22 -5.40
CA SER A 263 -0.04 -10.00 -4.57
C SER A 263 -0.58 -9.17 -3.41
N CYS A 264 -1.90 -9.27 -3.17
CA CYS A 264 -2.53 -8.58 -2.07
C CYS A 264 -2.13 -9.13 -0.69
N SER A 265 -1.50 -10.30 -0.64
CA SER A 265 -0.95 -10.90 0.57
C SER A 265 0.47 -10.45 0.91
N GLN A 266 1.05 -9.53 0.12
CA GLN A 266 2.38 -8.94 0.37
C GLN A 266 2.37 -7.99 1.58
N SER A 267 3.53 -7.87 2.24
CA SER A 267 3.72 -7.04 3.43
C SER A 267 4.53 -5.75 3.21
N THR A 268 4.99 -5.50 1.98
CA THR A 268 5.85 -4.33 1.66
C THR A 268 5.57 -3.81 0.25
N ASN A 269 6.12 -2.62 -0.04
CA ASN A 269 6.06 -1.95 -1.34
C ASN A 269 4.63 -1.61 -1.83
N TRP A 270 3.69 -1.44 -0.92
CA TRP A 270 2.33 -1.01 -1.26
C TRP A 270 2.32 0.33 -2.00
N GLN A 271 1.48 0.42 -3.03
CA GLN A 271 1.13 1.65 -3.72
C GLN A 271 -0.37 1.90 -3.60
N ASP A 272 -0.80 3.16 -3.69
CA ASP A 272 -2.23 3.53 -3.63
C ASP A 272 -3.07 2.79 -4.68
N ALA A 273 -2.51 2.52 -5.86
CA ALA A 273 -3.20 1.75 -6.92
C ALA A 273 -3.46 0.30 -6.48
N ASP A 274 -2.48 -0.35 -5.85
CA ASP A 274 -2.62 -1.71 -5.35
C ASP A 274 -3.55 -1.74 -4.14
N CYS A 275 -3.44 -0.78 -3.21
CA CYS A 275 -4.32 -0.70 -2.03
C CYS A 275 -5.80 -0.55 -2.43
N LYS A 276 -6.12 0.31 -3.40
CA LYS A 276 -7.49 0.46 -3.93
C LYS A 276 -8.05 -0.85 -4.48
N LEU A 277 -7.21 -1.66 -5.11
CA LEU A 277 -7.60 -2.94 -5.69
C LEU A 277 -7.70 -4.03 -4.62
N CYS A 278 -6.71 -4.15 -3.75
CA CYS A 278 -6.57 -5.21 -2.76
C CYS A 278 -7.39 -5.00 -1.48
N SER A 279 -7.61 -3.75 -1.08
CA SER A 279 -8.34 -3.33 0.12
C SER A 279 -9.13 -2.05 -0.14
N PRO A 280 -10.30 -2.10 -0.79
CA PRO A 280 -11.06 -0.89 -1.15
C PRO A 280 -11.48 -0.03 0.05
N GLN A 281 -11.58 -0.61 1.24
CA GLN A 281 -11.86 0.11 2.49
C GLN A 281 -10.63 0.81 3.08
N SER A 282 -9.45 0.57 2.54
CA SER A 282 -8.18 1.17 2.95
C SER A 282 -7.36 1.50 1.70
N PRO A 283 -7.75 2.54 0.93
CA PRO A 283 -7.29 2.73 -0.44
C PRO A 283 -5.89 3.35 -0.57
N TYR A 284 -5.23 3.73 0.53
CA TYR A 284 -3.95 4.45 0.48
C TYR A 284 -2.84 3.61 1.09
N ALA A 285 -1.67 3.59 0.46
CA ALA A 285 -0.49 2.97 1.06
C ALA A 285 0.07 3.86 2.17
N SER A 286 0.49 3.27 3.28
CA SER A 286 1.23 3.97 4.34
C SER A 286 2.54 4.55 3.80
N SER A 287 3.10 5.54 4.50
CA SER A 287 4.29 6.28 4.05
C SER A 287 5.54 5.39 3.99
N ASP A 288 5.59 4.35 4.83
CA ASP A 288 6.63 3.31 4.84
C ASP A 288 6.32 2.15 3.87
N LYS A 289 5.18 2.19 3.18
CA LYS A 289 4.71 1.22 2.18
C LYS A 289 4.51 -0.20 2.72
N THR A 290 4.29 -0.34 4.02
CA THR A 290 4.10 -1.65 4.68
C THR A 290 2.63 -2.06 4.77
N THR A 291 1.71 -1.09 4.76
CA THR A 291 0.28 -1.35 4.97
C THR A 291 -0.60 -0.49 4.08
N CYS A 292 -1.85 -0.92 3.90
CA CYS A 292 -2.91 -0.10 3.30
C CYS A 292 -3.77 0.47 4.41
N VAL A 293 -4.11 1.77 4.34
CA VAL A 293 -4.78 2.51 5.41
C VAL A 293 -5.99 3.27 4.89
N ASN A 294 -6.97 3.47 5.78
CA ASN A 294 -8.18 4.24 5.51
C ASN A 294 -8.03 5.70 5.93
N SER A 295 -7.11 6.41 5.28
CA SER A 295 -6.96 7.86 5.47
C SER A 295 -7.96 8.63 4.61
N THR A 296 -8.32 9.85 5.00
CA THR A 296 -9.15 10.72 4.14
C THR A 296 -8.37 11.36 2.99
N GLN A 297 -7.03 11.23 2.98
CA GLN A 297 -6.12 11.77 1.97
C GLN A 297 -5.01 10.74 1.68
N THR A 298 -4.38 10.80 0.48
CA THR A 298 -3.20 9.97 0.20
C THR A 298 -2.05 10.29 1.16
N CYS A 299 -1.32 9.27 1.59
CA CYS A 299 -0.19 9.42 2.51
C CYS A 299 1.02 10.14 1.89
N ASN A 300 0.97 10.44 0.59
CA ASN A 300 1.99 11.22 -0.12
C ASN A 300 1.56 12.68 -0.33
N SER A 301 0.51 13.15 0.36
CA SER A 301 0.03 14.52 0.24
C SER A 301 1.00 15.54 0.84
N SER A 302 1.07 16.73 0.23
CA SER A 302 1.86 17.86 0.73
C SER A 302 1.10 18.77 1.71
N SER A 303 -0.20 18.53 1.91
CA SER A 303 -1.07 19.37 2.76
C SER A 303 -2.34 18.63 3.16
N GLY A 304 -3.10 19.21 4.10
CA GLY A 304 -4.35 18.65 4.59
C GLY A 304 -4.15 17.56 5.64
N TRP A 305 -2.99 17.55 6.29
CA TRP A 305 -2.69 16.62 7.36
C TRP A 305 -3.45 17.00 8.63
N ILE A 306 -4.05 15.98 9.24
CA ILE A 306 -4.66 16.01 10.57
C ILE A 306 -4.14 14.81 11.34
N ASP A 307 -4.18 14.86 12.67
CA ASP A 307 -3.62 13.80 13.54
C ASP A 307 -4.13 12.41 13.16
N ASN A 308 -5.42 12.25 12.85
CA ASN A 308 -5.98 10.96 12.45
C ASN A 308 -5.30 10.39 11.18
N ASN A 309 -5.06 11.24 10.17
CA ASN A 309 -4.39 10.81 8.95
C ASN A 309 -2.89 10.57 9.17
N CYS A 310 -2.24 11.38 10.00
CA CYS A 310 -0.84 11.17 10.36
C CYS A 310 -0.63 9.86 11.10
N ASN A 311 -1.46 9.56 12.10
CA ASN A 311 -1.40 8.31 12.84
C ASN A 311 -1.61 7.08 11.95
N LEU A 312 -2.50 7.17 10.95
CA LEU A 312 -2.71 6.10 9.97
C LEU A 312 -1.54 5.98 8.98
N CYS A 313 -1.14 7.08 8.36
CA CYS A 313 -0.14 7.09 7.29
C CYS A 313 1.31 6.96 7.77
N SER A 314 1.60 7.41 8.98
CA SER A 314 2.93 7.46 9.59
C SER A 314 2.81 7.26 11.11
N PRO A 315 2.61 6.02 11.61
CA PRO A 315 2.44 5.76 13.04
C PRO A 315 3.59 6.27 13.94
N SER A 316 4.81 6.38 13.39
CA SER A 316 5.97 6.96 14.09
C SER A 316 5.97 8.49 14.17
N LYS A 317 5.06 9.15 13.45
CA LYS A 317 4.85 10.60 13.40
C LYS A 317 3.34 10.90 13.46
N PRO A 318 2.67 10.63 14.59
CA PRO A 318 1.22 10.54 14.63
C PRO A 318 0.50 11.89 14.59
N PHE A 319 1.20 13.02 14.74
CA PHE A 319 0.57 14.35 14.86
C PHE A 319 0.82 15.20 13.62
N ALA A 320 -0.17 15.97 13.18
CA ALA A 320 -0.01 16.91 12.08
C ALA A 320 0.65 18.19 12.58
N SER A 321 1.57 18.77 11.79
CA SER A 321 2.14 20.11 12.06
C SER A 321 1.03 21.17 12.12
N ALA A 322 1.28 22.28 12.82
CA ALA A 322 0.26 23.32 13.03
C ALA A 322 -0.21 23.98 11.71
N ASP A 323 0.59 23.92 10.64
CA ASP A 323 0.24 24.40 9.30
C ASP A 323 -0.43 23.32 8.42
N GLY A 324 -0.61 22.11 8.93
CA GLY A 324 -1.25 20.99 8.24
C GLY A 324 -0.47 20.45 7.04
N LYS A 325 0.83 20.75 6.92
CA LYS A 325 1.66 20.36 5.77
C LYS A 325 2.47 19.08 5.97
N SER A 326 2.66 18.64 7.21
CA SER A 326 3.48 17.47 7.50
C SER A 326 3.00 16.72 8.74
N CYS A 327 3.50 15.50 8.91
CA CYS A 327 3.33 14.72 10.13
C CYS A 327 4.63 14.72 10.93
N VAL A 328 4.53 14.83 12.25
CA VAL A 328 5.66 15.01 13.17
C VAL A 328 5.58 14.06 14.37
N ALA A 329 6.75 13.72 14.91
CA ALA A 329 6.91 12.88 16.10
C ALA A 329 6.93 13.74 17.38
N SER A 330 5.95 14.63 17.51
CA SER A 330 5.74 15.40 18.74
C SER A 330 5.30 14.46 19.88
N SER A 331 5.53 14.84 21.13
CA SER A 331 5.02 14.09 22.29
C SER A 331 3.52 14.26 22.49
N GLN A 332 2.93 15.28 21.84
CA GLN A 332 1.51 15.61 21.90
C GLN A 332 1.01 16.24 20.59
N SER A 333 -0.32 16.33 20.43
CA SER A 333 -0.95 16.97 19.27
C SER A 333 -0.49 18.42 19.10
N CYS A 334 -0.22 18.83 17.86
CA CYS A 334 0.16 20.21 17.57
C CYS A 334 -1.01 21.21 17.71
N SER A 335 -2.22 20.72 17.95
CA SER A 335 -3.38 21.52 18.36
C SER A 335 -3.56 21.62 19.88
N SER A 336 -2.63 21.05 20.66
CA SER A 336 -2.64 21.17 22.12
C SER A 336 -2.52 22.62 22.57
N THR A 337 -3.14 22.94 23.70
CA THR A 337 -3.09 24.28 24.32
C THR A 337 -2.25 24.33 25.58
N THR A 338 -1.67 23.19 26.02
CA THR A 338 -0.89 23.08 27.26
C THR A 338 0.25 22.07 27.10
N ASN A 339 1.16 22.03 28.08
CA ASN A 339 2.26 21.08 28.19
C ASN A 339 3.26 21.09 27.01
N TRP A 340 3.40 22.24 26.34
CA TRP A 340 4.38 22.40 25.27
C TRP A 340 5.81 22.31 25.81
N SER A 341 6.64 21.50 25.14
CA SER A 341 8.10 21.52 25.27
C SER A 341 8.75 22.16 24.05
N ASP A 342 10.02 22.58 24.17
CA ASP A 342 10.79 23.10 23.04
C ASP A 342 10.86 22.10 21.88
N ASN A 343 10.98 20.78 22.18
CA ASN A 343 10.99 19.74 21.16
C ASN A 343 9.66 19.67 20.40
N ASP A 344 8.53 19.78 21.10
CA ASP A 344 7.22 19.81 20.46
C ASP A 344 7.07 21.07 19.60
N CYS A 345 7.50 22.23 20.11
CA CYS A 345 7.42 23.50 19.39
C CYS A 345 8.25 23.53 18.11
N ILE A 346 9.48 23.01 18.14
CA ILE A 346 10.33 22.88 16.93
C ILE A 346 9.65 22.02 15.88
N LEU A 347 9.02 20.92 16.28
CA LEU A 347 8.35 19.99 15.38
C LEU A 347 7.04 20.55 14.84
N CYS A 348 6.17 21.06 15.72
CA CYS A 348 4.82 21.51 15.39
C CYS A 348 4.77 22.89 14.73
N THR A 349 5.62 23.81 15.18
CA THR A 349 5.64 25.21 14.76
C THR A 349 7.09 25.71 14.59
N PRO A 350 7.80 25.32 13.51
CA PRO A 350 9.23 25.65 13.36
C PRO A 350 9.57 27.15 13.42
N SER A 351 8.63 28.04 13.10
CA SER A 351 8.79 29.50 13.22
C SER A 351 8.68 30.03 14.65
N LYS A 352 8.23 29.19 15.59
CA LYS A 352 8.09 29.45 17.02
C LYS A 352 8.70 28.26 17.80
N PRO A 353 10.02 28.13 17.84
CA PRO A 353 10.67 26.88 18.26
C PRO A 353 10.69 26.65 19.77
N TYR A 354 10.32 27.63 20.61
CA TYR A 354 10.45 27.49 22.06
C TYR A 354 9.08 27.48 22.74
N ALA A 355 8.89 26.65 23.75
CA ALA A 355 7.70 26.68 24.59
C ALA A 355 7.75 27.91 25.51
N SER A 356 6.61 28.56 25.73
CA SER A 356 6.48 29.64 26.71
C SER A 356 6.78 29.14 28.12
N GLY A 357 7.14 30.04 29.04
CA GLY A 357 7.49 29.68 30.42
C GLY A 357 6.34 29.07 31.24
N ASP A 358 5.10 29.22 30.77
CA ASP A 358 3.91 28.55 31.31
C ASP A 358 3.50 27.28 30.55
N SER A 359 4.29 26.88 29.54
CA SER A 359 4.07 25.72 28.66
C SER A 359 2.72 25.71 27.92
N ASN A 360 2.04 26.86 27.78
CA ASN A 360 0.73 26.94 27.13
C ASN A 360 0.81 27.31 25.64
N SER A 361 1.98 27.72 25.15
CA SER A 361 2.15 28.15 23.76
C SER A 361 3.57 27.96 23.27
N CYS A 362 3.74 28.01 21.94
CA CYS A 362 5.05 28.13 21.31
C CYS A 362 5.31 29.59 20.91
N VAL A 363 6.54 30.06 21.09
CA VAL A 363 6.95 31.45 20.91
C VAL A 363 8.18 31.57 20.01
N ALA A 364 8.25 32.69 19.28
CA ALA A 364 9.38 33.02 18.40
C ALA A 364 10.50 33.75 19.18
N SER A 365 10.90 33.19 20.32
CA SER A 365 12.04 33.70 21.08
C SER A 365 13.36 33.35 20.36
N THR A 366 14.42 34.10 20.63
CA THR A 366 15.77 33.79 20.13
C THR A 366 16.52 32.78 21.00
N GLN A 367 15.94 32.42 22.16
CA GLN A 367 16.46 31.44 23.10
C GLN A 367 15.32 30.68 23.80
N SER A 368 15.64 29.51 24.37
CA SER A 368 14.67 28.73 25.16
C SER A 368 14.16 29.53 26.35
N CYS A 369 12.86 29.43 26.63
CA CYS A 369 12.27 30.08 27.80
C CYS A 369 12.69 29.45 29.13
N ASN A 370 13.41 28.33 29.09
CA ASN A 370 14.06 27.70 30.24
C ASN A 370 15.53 28.11 30.40
N SER A 371 16.01 29.07 29.59
CA SER A 371 17.40 29.55 29.67
C SER A 371 17.67 30.27 31.00
N THR A 372 18.88 30.12 31.53
CA THR A 372 19.31 30.79 32.77
C THR A 372 20.07 32.11 32.52
N SER A 373 20.29 32.49 31.26
CA SER A 373 21.04 33.68 30.87
C SER A 373 20.71 34.12 29.45
N GLY A 374 21.14 35.32 29.07
CA GLY A 374 20.93 35.89 27.74
C GLY A 374 19.58 36.57 27.56
N TRP A 375 18.79 36.70 28.63
CA TRP A 375 17.47 37.31 28.58
C TRP A 375 17.52 38.74 28.04
N THR A 376 16.60 39.02 27.12
CA THR A 376 16.33 40.35 26.57
C THR A 376 14.87 40.67 26.83
N ASP A 377 14.50 41.96 26.85
CA ASP A 377 13.10 42.37 27.02
C ASP A 377 12.18 41.69 25.99
N GLN A 378 12.65 41.54 24.74
CA GLN A 378 11.90 40.85 23.70
C GLN A 378 11.66 39.37 24.03
N ASN A 379 12.68 38.65 24.50
CA ASN A 379 12.54 37.25 24.89
C ASN A 379 11.68 37.12 26.16
N CYS A 380 11.82 38.02 27.14
CA CYS A 380 11.01 38.04 28.35
C CYS A 380 9.53 38.28 28.06
N PHE A 381 9.21 39.25 27.20
CA PHE A 381 7.86 39.50 26.76
C PHE A 381 7.21 38.28 26.09
N LEU A 382 7.97 37.58 25.24
CA LEU A 382 7.50 36.38 24.55
C LEU A 382 7.34 35.19 25.50
N CYS A 383 8.35 34.91 26.34
CA CYS A 383 8.40 33.73 27.19
C CYS A 383 7.56 33.86 28.46
N THR A 384 7.49 35.04 29.05
CA THR A 384 6.86 35.31 30.34
C THR A 384 6.04 36.60 30.27
N PRO A 385 4.81 36.56 29.74
CA PRO A 385 4.02 37.78 29.50
C PRO A 385 3.76 38.63 30.75
N THR A 386 3.84 38.08 31.95
CA THR A 386 3.69 38.82 33.22
C THR A 386 5.00 39.40 33.75
N LYS A 387 6.15 39.01 33.18
CA LYS A 387 7.50 39.44 33.53
C LYS A 387 8.23 39.85 32.24
N MET A 388 7.93 41.05 31.76
CA MET A 388 8.26 41.44 30.38
C MET A 388 9.69 41.98 30.20
N TYR A 389 10.42 42.28 31.29
CA TYR A 389 11.71 42.96 31.21
C TYR A 389 12.84 42.08 31.73
N ALA A 390 13.97 42.05 31.05
CA ALA A 390 15.15 41.32 31.48
C ALA A 390 15.93 42.10 32.54
N THR A 391 16.48 41.41 33.55
CA THR A 391 17.40 42.03 34.52
C THR A 391 18.66 42.57 33.83
N VAL A 392 19.35 43.50 34.49
CA VAL A 392 20.54 44.17 33.90
C VAL A 392 21.67 43.17 33.56
N ASP A 393 21.78 42.09 34.32
CA ASP A 393 22.73 41.00 34.08
C ASP A 393 22.24 39.95 33.06
N GLY A 394 21.01 40.09 32.56
CA GLY A 394 20.39 39.18 31.58
C GLY A 394 20.12 37.77 32.10
N THR A 395 20.07 37.56 33.42
CA THR A 395 19.88 36.23 34.02
C THR A 395 18.42 35.86 34.28
N SER A 396 17.52 36.84 34.37
CA SER A 396 16.10 36.59 34.66
C SER A 396 15.17 37.62 34.04
N CYS A 397 13.87 37.28 34.00
CA CYS A 397 12.80 38.19 33.62
C CYS A 397 12.03 38.67 34.85
N VAL A 398 11.66 39.94 34.88
CA VAL A 398 11.01 40.60 36.02
C VAL A 398 9.79 41.43 35.59
N SER A 399 8.89 41.64 36.55
CA SER A 399 7.67 42.45 36.40
C SER A 399 7.91 43.89 36.86
N SER A 400 8.99 44.51 36.39
CA SER A 400 9.21 45.95 36.61
C SER A 400 8.16 46.76 35.85
N THR A 401 7.94 48.01 36.26
CA THR A 401 7.04 48.92 35.55
C THR A 401 7.64 49.45 34.24
N GLN A 402 8.95 49.27 34.03
CA GLN A 402 9.68 49.69 32.83
C GLN A 402 10.87 48.76 32.53
N SER A 403 11.49 48.94 31.36
CA SER A 403 12.72 48.20 31.00
C SER A 403 13.85 48.46 32.00
N CYS A 404 14.56 47.41 32.38
CA CYS A 404 15.76 47.53 33.23
C CYS A 404 16.93 48.21 32.52
N SER A 405 16.81 48.46 31.22
CA SER A 405 17.73 49.30 30.45
C SER A 405 17.27 50.76 30.32
N SER A 406 16.16 51.13 30.99
CA SER A 406 15.64 52.51 30.99
C SER A 406 16.62 53.48 31.67
N LYS A 407 16.62 54.73 31.22
CA LYS A 407 17.51 55.81 31.70
C LYS A 407 16.83 56.82 32.62
N SER A 408 15.55 56.65 32.90
CA SER A 408 14.75 57.59 33.70
C SER A 408 13.59 56.89 34.39
N ASN A 409 12.94 57.59 35.32
CA ASN A 409 11.74 57.17 36.04
C ASN A 409 11.91 55.89 36.90
N TRP A 410 13.12 55.56 37.31
CA TRP A 410 13.37 54.45 38.23
C TRP A 410 12.67 54.65 39.57
N THR A 411 11.98 53.61 40.04
CA THR A 411 11.45 53.50 41.40
C THR A 411 12.24 52.45 42.19
N ASP A 412 12.16 52.49 43.52
CA ASP A 412 12.78 51.47 44.37
C ASP A 412 12.27 50.07 44.01
N ASN A 413 10.99 49.92 43.64
CA ASN A 413 10.43 48.64 43.20
C ASN A 413 11.07 48.16 41.88
N ASP A 414 11.32 49.06 40.93
CA ASP A 414 12.01 48.70 39.69
C ASP A 414 13.46 48.28 39.97
N CYS A 415 14.16 48.99 40.86
CA CYS A 415 15.54 48.66 41.22
C CYS A 415 15.67 47.32 41.95
N ALA A 416 14.78 47.05 42.91
CA ALA A 416 14.74 45.78 43.63
C ALA A 416 14.51 44.59 42.68
N LEU A 417 13.75 44.79 41.60
CA LEU A 417 13.49 43.78 40.59
C LEU A 417 14.64 43.66 39.58
N CYS A 418 15.05 44.76 38.96
CA CYS A 418 16.01 44.79 37.84
C CYS A 418 17.47 44.58 38.25
N THR A 419 17.82 45.01 39.46
CA THR A 419 19.18 44.94 40.01
C THR A 419 19.10 44.61 41.50
N PRO A 420 18.84 43.35 41.89
CA PRO A 420 18.63 42.99 43.30
C PRO A 420 19.80 43.35 44.23
N SER A 421 21.03 43.45 43.68
CA SER A 421 22.22 43.90 44.39
C SER A 421 22.22 45.40 44.71
N THR A 422 21.39 46.21 44.05
CA THR A 422 21.22 47.66 44.22
C THR A 422 19.73 48.00 44.19
N PRO A 423 18.97 47.71 45.26
CA PRO A 423 17.50 47.70 45.25
C PRO A 423 16.84 49.08 45.35
N PHE A 424 17.59 50.17 45.51
CA PHE A 424 17.02 51.51 45.69
C PHE A 424 17.25 52.40 44.47
N ALA A 425 16.26 53.20 44.07
CA ALA A 425 16.45 54.18 43.01
C ALA A 425 17.28 55.36 43.52
N ASN A 426 18.15 55.92 42.67
CA ASN A 426 18.85 57.15 43.00
C ASN A 426 17.89 58.36 43.04
N SER A 427 18.30 59.44 43.70
CA SER A 427 17.48 60.66 43.85
C SER A 427 17.03 61.27 42.51
N LYS A 428 17.81 61.11 41.45
CA LYS A 428 17.52 61.60 40.09
C LYS A 428 16.58 60.66 39.31
N LYS A 429 16.21 59.50 39.85
CA LYS A 429 15.43 58.44 39.19
C LYS A 429 16.03 57.99 37.84
N THR A 430 17.35 58.06 37.70
CA THR A 430 18.07 57.72 36.46
C THR A 430 18.70 56.34 36.47
N GLY A 431 18.72 55.67 37.63
CA GLY A 431 19.26 54.34 37.83
C GLY A 431 19.18 53.93 39.31
N CYS A 432 19.80 52.81 39.64
CA CYS A 432 19.79 52.24 40.98
C CYS A 432 21.07 52.55 41.76
N ALA A 433 20.95 52.60 43.08
CA ALA A 433 21.98 52.97 44.05
C ALA A 433 22.25 51.82 45.03
N ASP A 434 23.38 51.92 45.72
CA ASP A 434 23.91 50.92 46.64
C ASP A 434 22.87 50.42 47.68
N PRO A 435 22.83 49.10 47.97
CA PRO A 435 21.86 48.47 48.88
C PRO A 435 21.96 48.93 50.34
N SER A 436 23.03 49.62 50.72
CA SER A 436 23.14 50.23 52.04
C SER A 436 22.36 51.54 52.18
N VAL A 437 21.80 52.10 51.09
CA VAL A 437 21.25 53.45 51.08
C VAL A 437 19.92 53.55 50.33
N GLN A 438 18.81 53.74 51.07
CA GLN A 438 17.53 54.14 50.49
C GLN A 438 17.56 55.64 50.18
N CYS A 439 17.52 56.04 48.91
CA CYS A 439 17.63 57.45 48.51
C CYS A 439 16.28 58.14 48.32
N VAL A 440 15.31 57.44 47.72
CA VAL A 440 13.98 57.97 47.43
C VAL A 440 13.07 57.78 48.65
N GLY A 441 12.48 58.87 49.15
CA GLY A 441 11.59 58.84 50.31
C GLY A 441 12.27 59.06 51.67
N ARG A 442 13.60 59.24 51.71
CA ARG A 442 14.25 59.84 52.89
C ARG A 442 13.78 61.28 53.01
N ASP A 443 13.20 61.61 54.17
CA ASP A 443 12.84 62.96 54.52
C ASP A 443 14.08 63.63 55.11
N PRO A 444 14.73 64.60 54.42
CA PRO A 444 15.92 65.29 54.92
C PRO A 444 15.64 66.11 56.18
N THR A 445 14.41 66.14 56.67
CA THR A 445 14.02 66.82 57.92
C THR A 445 13.78 65.86 59.09
N GLN A 446 13.81 64.54 58.89
CA GLN A 446 13.72 63.57 59.98
C GLN A 446 15.09 63.30 60.61
N ALA A 447 15.30 63.85 61.81
CA ALA A 447 16.56 63.73 62.58
C ALA A 447 17.01 62.28 62.90
N SER A 448 16.18 61.27 62.64
CA SER A 448 16.51 59.85 62.82
C SER A 448 17.25 59.23 61.64
N GLN A 449 17.37 59.91 60.50
CA GLN A 449 18.05 59.40 59.30
C GLN A 449 19.32 60.21 59.02
N LEU A 450 20.39 59.90 59.76
CA LEU A 450 21.71 60.50 59.54
C LEU A 450 22.27 60.06 58.19
N TRP A 451 22.49 61.02 57.30
CA TRP A 451 23.22 60.83 56.05
C TRP A 451 24.72 60.66 56.36
N THR A 452 25.40 59.81 55.59
CA THR A 452 26.86 59.71 55.57
C THR A 452 27.40 60.22 54.23
N ASP A 453 28.70 60.54 54.14
CA ASP A 453 29.33 60.86 52.85
C ASP A 453 29.11 59.73 51.82
N SER A 454 29.14 58.48 52.29
CA SER A 454 28.82 57.30 51.47
C SER A 454 27.38 57.35 50.96
N ASP A 455 26.42 57.66 51.83
CA ASP A 455 25.00 57.80 51.47
C ASP A 455 24.79 58.89 50.41
N CYS A 456 25.43 60.05 50.62
CA CYS A 456 25.30 61.19 49.73
C CYS A 456 25.90 60.92 48.35
N SER A 457 27.09 60.32 48.30
CA SER A 457 27.73 59.95 47.05
C SER A 457 26.94 58.88 46.30
N ALA A 458 26.38 57.89 47.01
CA ALA A 458 25.54 56.85 46.41
C ALA A 458 24.21 57.40 45.86
N CYS A 459 23.57 58.33 46.57
CA CYS A 459 22.25 58.84 46.21
C CYS A 459 22.24 59.98 45.20
N TYR A 460 23.27 60.82 45.18
CA TYR A 460 23.32 62.05 44.37
C TYR A 460 24.47 62.11 43.36
N GLN A 461 25.33 61.07 43.31
CA GLN A 461 26.57 60.92 42.52
C GLN A 461 27.83 61.46 43.23
N ASN A 462 29.00 61.10 42.69
CA ASN A 462 30.30 61.59 43.17
C ASN A 462 30.32 63.13 43.23
N GLY A 463 30.81 63.66 44.35
CA GLY A 463 30.86 65.10 44.62
C GLY A 463 29.80 65.60 45.60
N TYR A 464 28.91 64.75 46.11
CA TYR A 464 28.05 65.09 47.25
C TYR A 464 28.63 64.59 48.57
N ARG A 465 28.58 65.41 49.62
CA ARG A 465 29.00 65.06 50.99
C ARG A 465 27.86 65.28 51.98
N SER A 466 27.86 64.56 53.08
CA SER A 466 26.88 64.78 54.13
C SER A 466 27.25 65.97 54.99
N GLN A 467 26.25 66.78 55.38
CA GLN A 467 26.47 67.80 56.40
C GLN A 467 27.00 67.18 57.69
N THR A 468 27.73 67.96 58.48
CA THR A 468 28.36 67.48 59.72
C THR A 468 27.35 66.93 60.72
N ASP A 469 26.10 67.40 60.69
CA ASP A 469 24.99 66.92 61.52
C ASP A 469 24.22 65.74 60.90
N GLY A 470 24.65 65.26 59.73
CA GLY A 470 24.00 64.20 58.97
C GLY A 470 22.61 64.56 58.44
N SER A 471 22.17 65.82 58.50
CA SER A 471 20.78 66.19 58.17
C SER A 471 20.50 66.16 56.67
N SER A 472 21.48 66.46 55.83
CA SER A 472 21.31 66.53 54.38
C SER A 472 22.61 66.31 53.61
N CYS A 473 22.52 66.22 52.28
CA CYS A 473 23.66 66.13 51.37
C CYS A 473 23.92 67.46 50.66
N VAL A 474 25.18 67.89 50.66
CA VAL A 474 25.66 69.12 50.00
C VAL A 474 26.36 68.74 48.70
N ASN A 475 26.01 69.43 47.61
CA ASN A 475 26.71 69.29 46.33
C ASN A 475 28.03 70.09 46.39
N CYS A 476 29.15 69.40 46.58
CA CYS A 476 30.47 70.01 46.63
C CYS A 476 31.02 70.44 45.27
N LEU A 477 30.31 70.12 44.18
CA LEU A 477 30.62 70.58 42.83
C LEU A 477 29.74 71.79 42.41
N ALA A 478 28.90 72.31 43.31
CA ALA A 478 28.09 73.48 42.99
C ALA A 478 28.98 74.72 42.83
N THR A 479 28.80 75.45 41.72
CA THR A 479 29.56 76.68 41.44
C THR A 479 28.88 77.94 41.96
N SER A 480 27.73 77.82 42.61
CA SER A 480 26.93 78.93 43.14
C SER A 480 25.95 78.44 44.20
N GLY A 481 25.51 79.33 45.10
CA GLY A 481 24.50 79.04 46.13
C GLY A 481 25.00 78.23 47.34
N MET A 482 26.31 78.00 47.48
CA MET A 482 26.90 77.37 48.66
C MET A 482 27.00 78.38 49.82
N THR A 483 26.90 77.88 51.05
CA THR A 483 27.18 78.64 52.29
C THR A 483 28.63 78.42 52.74
N ASN A 484 29.16 79.26 53.65
CA ASN A 484 30.49 79.03 54.25
C ASN A 484 30.59 77.63 54.87
N SER A 485 29.55 77.16 55.57
CA SER A 485 29.50 75.81 56.13
C SER A 485 29.56 74.72 55.05
N SER A 486 28.92 74.94 53.91
CA SER A 486 28.94 74.01 52.77
C SER A 486 30.33 74.00 52.10
N CYS A 487 30.95 75.16 51.91
CA CYS A 487 32.28 75.27 51.30
C CYS A 487 33.37 74.63 52.18
N ALA A 488 33.34 74.89 53.49
CA ALA A 488 34.27 74.27 54.43
C ALA A 488 34.11 72.74 54.49
N LEU A 489 32.88 72.24 54.47
CA LEU A 489 32.60 70.80 54.40
C LEU A 489 33.19 70.16 53.14
N CYS A 490 33.10 70.86 52.02
CA CYS A 490 33.44 70.35 50.70
C CYS A 490 34.93 70.41 50.36
N ASN A 491 35.64 71.45 50.82
CA ASN A 491 37.06 71.68 50.51
C ASN A 491 38.00 71.37 51.69
N GLY A 492 37.48 70.88 52.81
CA GLY A 492 38.26 70.54 54.01
C GLY A 492 38.57 71.77 54.88
N THR A 493 38.96 71.56 56.14
CA THR A 493 39.11 72.64 57.13
C THR A 493 40.55 73.14 57.31
N ASP A 494 41.57 72.48 56.75
CA ASP A 494 42.91 72.60 57.34
C ASP A 494 43.98 73.26 56.45
N ASP A 495 43.69 73.60 55.18
CA ASP A 495 44.76 73.94 54.22
C ASP A 495 44.59 75.31 53.51
N GLY A 496 43.54 76.08 53.80
CA GLY A 496 43.24 77.35 53.10
C GLY A 496 42.56 77.18 51.73
N ASP A 497 42.07 75.97 51.42
CA ASP A 497 41.36 75.64 50.20
C ASP A 497 39.91 76.08 50.25
N ASN A 498 39.51 77.08 49.47
CA ASN A 498 38.12 77.41 49.12
C ASN A 498 37.04 77.16 50.21
N GLN A 499 37.28 77.56 51.45
CA GLN A 499 36.41 77.23 52.60
C GLN A 499 35.22 78.19 52.76
N TYR A 500 35.23 79.32 52.09
CA TYR A 500 34.27 80.39 52.30
C TYR A 500 33.42 80.60 51.06
N ALA A 501 32.14 80.90 51.22
CA ALA A 501 31.27 81.25 50.12
C ALA A 501 31.36 82.75 49.85
N ASN A 502 31.62 83.12 48.59
CA ASN A 502 31.45 84.50 48.14
C ASN A 502 29.97 84.89 48.02
N SER A 503 29.69 86.13 47.63
CA SER A 503 28.32 86.65 47.49
C SER A 503 27.44 85.93 46.46
N LEU A 504 28.02 85.13 45.56
CA LEU A 504 27.30 84.28 44.61
C LEU A 504 27.16 82.82 45.10
N GLY A 505 27.72 82.51 46.27
CA GLY A 505 27.79 81.17 46.83
C GLY A 505 28.78 80.25 46.10
N ALA A 506 29.83 80.80 45.49
CA ALA A 506 30.97 80.03 45.01
C ALA A 506 32.05 79.96 46.10
N CYS A 507 32.70 78.81 46.23
CA CYS A 507 33.71 78.59 47.26
C CYS A 507 35.04 79.27 46.90
N VAL A 508 35.56 80.10 47.82
CA VAL A 508 36.78 80.90 47.70
C VAL A 508 37.64 80.76 48.96
N SER A 509 38.95 80.95 48.83
CA SER A 509 39.93 80.72 49.91
C SER A 509 39.97 81.83 50.96
N VAL A 510 39.22 82.92 50.75
CA VAL A 510 39.24 84.13 51.59
C VAL A 510 37.97 84.21 52.42
N ASP A 511 38.08 84.55 53.71
CA ASP A 511 36.93 84.72 54.59
C ASP A 511 36.08 85.93 54.20
N CYS A 512 35.04 85.68 53.41
CA CYS A 512 34.15 86.72 52.95
C CYS A 512 33.26 87.33 54.04
N SER A 513 33.33 86.83 55.27
CA SER A 513 32.65 87.40 56.44
C SER A 513 33.54 88.33 57.27
N GLN A 514 34.82 88.52 56.89
CA GLN A 514 35.71 89.42 57.59
C GLN A 514 35.19 90.86 57.57
N THR A 515 35.29 91.56 58.70
CA THR A 515 34.78 92.93 58.86
C THR A 515 35.88 93.99 58.70
N SER A 516 37.13 93.58 58.54
CA SER A 516 38.29 94.45 58.33
C SER A 516 39.45 93.66 57.71
N GLY A 517 40.43 94.37 57.14
CA GLY A 517 41.60 93.76 56.50
C GLY A 517 41.41 93.43 55.02
N TRP A 518 40.33 93.93 54.40
CA TRP A 518 40.06 93.73 52.98
C TRP A 518 41.15 94.30 52.08
N VAL A 519 41.66 93.49 51.16
CA VAL A 519 42.43 93.94 49.99
C VAL A 519 41.62 93.77 48.71
N ASP A 520 42.00 94.46 47.63
CA ASP A 520 41.28 94.39 46.33
C ASP A 520 41.11 92.94 45.83
N ALA A 521 42.12 92.09 46.04
CA ALA A 521 42.04 90.67 45.67
C ALA A 521 40.93 89.93 46.44
N ASP A 522 40.80 90.20 47.74
CA ASP A 522 39.76 89.63 48.61
C ASP A 522 38.38 90.10 48.17
N CYS A 523 38.23 91.40 47.89
CA CYS A 523 36.98 91.99 47.44
C CYS A 523 36.54 91.43 46.09
N GLN A 524 37.45 91.25 45.13
CA GLN A 524 37.14 90.65 43.84
C GLN A 524 36.67 89.20 43.97
N LEU A 525 37.24 88.43 44.90
CA LEU A 525 36.85 87.04 45.15
C LEU A 525 35.53 86.93 45.91
N CYS A 526 35.37 87.71 46.98
CA CYS A 526 34.24 87.63 47.92
C CYS A 526 33.00 88.40 47.47
N ASN A 527 33.18 89.49 46.74
CA ASN A 527 32.08 90.25 46.18
C ASN A 527 32.47 90.78 44.78
N PRO A 528 32.35 89.94 43.74
CA PRO A 528 32.76 90.30 42.37
C PRO A 528 32.10 91.57 41.81
N GLN A 529 30.99 92.02 42.41
CA GLN A 529 30.28 93.26 42.05
C GLN A 529 30.87 94.51 42.72
N THR A 530 31.69 94.35 43.76
CA THR A 530 32.40 95.41 44.49
C THR A 530 33.88 95.04 44.65
N PRO A 531 34.68 95.10 43.57
CA PRO A 531 35.99 94.46 43.54
C PRO A 531 37.10 95.24 44.26
N SER A 532 36.82 96.43 44.81
CA SER A 532 37.87 97.31 45.37
C SER A 532 37.70 97.47 46.87
N ALA A 533 38.77 97.32 47.66
CA ALA A 533 38.73 97.57 49.09
C ALA A 533 38.72 99.09 49.39
N SER A 534 38.08 99.47 50.49
CA SER A 534 38.18 100.82 51.03
C SER A 534 39.60 101.10 51.52
N SER A 535 40.00 102.37 51.57
CA SER A 535 41.36 102.75 51.97
C SER A 535 41.73 102.35 53.40
N ASP A 536 40.75 102.17 54.27
CA ASP A 536 40.89 101.68 55.65
C ASP A 536 40.70 100.15 55.76
N GLY A 537 40.45 99.46 54.65
CA GLY A 537 40.29 98.00 54.58
C GLY A 537 39.04 97.48 55.29
N THR A 538 38.05 98.32 55.59
CA THR A 538 36.84 97.94 56.35
C THR A 538 35.68 97.51 55.47
N ALA A 539 35.66 97.85 54.18
CA ALA A 539 34.57 97.50 53.27
C ALA A 539 35.04 97.27 51.82
N CYS A 540 34.27 96.50 51.05
CA CYS A 540 34.42 96.40 49.61
C CYS A 540 33.48 97.37 48.89
N LEU A 541 34.01 98.17 47.99
CA LEU A 541 33.34 99.23 47.26
C LEU A 541 33.23 98.86 45.79
N SER A 542 32.11 99.26 45.17
CA SER A 542 31.99 99.24 43.71
C SER A 542 32.98 100.25 43.13
N THR A 543 33.64 99.89 42.03
CA THR A 543 34.52 100.78 41.23
C THR A 543 33.85 102.10 40.87
N THR A 544 32.52 102.12 40.80
CA THR A 544 31.70 103.32 40.57
C THR A 544 31.83 104.37 41.70
N HIS A 545 32.06 103.96 42.94
CA HIS A 545 32.17 104.89 44.09
C HIS A 545 33.59 105.43 44.30
N GLN A 546 34.63 104.70 43.90
CA GLN A 546 36.01 105.17 43.99
C GLN A 546 36.27 106.35 43.03
N PHE A 547 35.70 106.29 41.82
CA PHE A 547 35.75 107.41 40.87
C PHE A 547 35.03 108.66 41.39
N ILE A 548 33.89 108.51 42.05
CA ILE A 548 33.15 109.64 42.62
C ILE A 548 33.94 110.29 43.76
N LEU A 549 34.58 109.52 44.64
CA LEU A 549 35.38 110.07 45.74
C LEU A 549 36.65 110.77 45.24
N ILE A 550 37.35 110.21 44.26
CA ILE A 550 38.54 110.85 43.64
C ILE A 550 38.12 112.12 42.88
N ALA A 551 37.03 112.08 42.11
CA ALA A 551 36.51 113.24 41.40
C ALA A 551 36.07 114.34 42.39
N SER A 552 35.43 113.97 43.51
CA SER A 552 35.02 114.91 44.56
C SER A 552 36.23 115.58 45.22
N TYR A 553 37.29 114.82 45.49
CA TYR A 553 38.52 115.33 46.09
C TYR A 553 39.27 116.27 45.13
N LEU A 554 39.35 115.94 43.84
CA LEU A 554 39.92 116.80 42.81
C LEU A 554 39.11 118.08 42.59
N TYR A 555 37.78 117.99 42.66
CA TYR A 555 36.89 119.15 42.54
C TYR A 555 37.02 120.11 43.74
N ILE A 556 37.18 119.59 44.96
CA ILE A 556 37.47 120.40 46.15
C ILE A 556 38.85 121.06 46.06
N LEU A 557 39.87 120.37 45.52
CA LEU A 557 41.20 120.96 45.30
C LEU A 557 41.19 122.08 44.25
N GLN A 558 40.34 121.97 43.21
CA GLN A 558 40.16 123.04 42.21
C GLN A 558 39.40 124.27 42.74
N LEU A 559 38.65 124.14 43.83
CA LEU A 559 37.98 125.28 44.49
C LEU A 559 38.90 126.00 45.49
N LEU A 560 40.04 125.42 45.84
CA LEU A 560 41.02 125.95 46.81
C LEU A 560 42.29 126.52 46.16
N LEU A 561 42.41 126.45 44.83
CA LEU A 561 43.43 127.08 43.98
C LEU A 561 42.76 128.15 43.11
#